data_AF-A0A1H4PAS7-F1
#
_entry.id   AF-A0A1H4PAS7-F1
#
_cell.length_a   1.000
_cell.length_b   1.000
_cell.length_c   1.000
_cell.angle_alpha   90.00
_cell.angle_beta   90.00
_cell.angle_gamma   90.00
#
_symmetry.space_group_name_H-M   'P 1'
#
loop_
_entity.id
_entity.type
_entity.pdbx_description
1 polymer ?
#
loop_
_entity_poly.entity_id
_entity_poly.type
_entity_poly.pdbx_seq_one_letter_code
_entity_poly.pdbx_strand_id
1 'polypeptide(L)'
;MNRKLSMSAIWPLVSVELVALLTSVHHLDELGMVFLVPALIFIIVPLVLIWRFARKPSKLLLWSYGIFVALMVIGFGLQDGLLNHTINDIVFYLNNSDRGFMAESYSFFPPIGSTFHEVTGFLTFIAAIFATYFNYKFIASSRNIAKQ
;
A
#
# COMPACT_ATOMS: atom_id res chain seq x y z
N MET A 1 7.84 -14.03 -24.43
CA MET A 1 7.26 -12.99 -23.54
C MET A 1 6.97 -11.76 -24.38
N ASN A 2 5.74 -11.24 -24.39
CA ASN A 2 5.42 -10.03 -25.15
C ASN A 2 6.14 -8.84 -24.48
N ARG A 3 7.18 -8.30 -25.14
CA ARG A 3 8.06 -7.25 -24.59
C ARG A 3 7.30 -5.98 -24.17
N LYS A 4 6.17 -5.70 -24.83
CA LYS A 4 5.27 -4.60 -24.44
C LYS A 4 4.62 -4.84 -23.08
N LEU A 5 4.25 -6.09 -22.77
CA LEU A 5 3.59 -6.47 -21.52
C LEU A 5 4.57 -6.44 -20.33
N SER A 6 5.83 -6.80 -20.56
CA SER A 6 6.86 -6.72 -19.52
C SER A 6 7.20 -5.26 -19.18
N MET A 7 7.27 -4.37 -20.16
CA MET A 7 7.52 -2.95 -19.92
C MET A 7 6.32 -2.25 -19.26
N SER A 8 5.09 -2.63 -19.61
CA SER A 8 3.90 -2.04 -18.98
C SER A 8 3.68 -2.49 -17.53
N ALA A 9 4.33 -3.57 -17.10
CA ALA A 9 4.20 -4.12 -15.75
C ALA A 9 5.23 -3.55 -14.74
N ILE A 10 6.22 -2.76 -15.19
CA ILE A 10 7.28 -2.25 -14.30
C ILE A 10 6.72 -1.25 -13.29
N TRP A 11 6.10 -0.16 -13.77
CA TRP A 11 5.54 0.87 -12.90
C TRP A 11 4.43 0.42 -11.95
N PRO A 12 3.44 -0.41 -12.36
CA PRO A 12 2.47 -0.96 -11.40
C PRO A 12 3.14 -1.80 -10.31
N LEU A 13 4.17 -2.57 -10.66
CA LEU A 13 4.92 -3.38 -9.69
C LEU A 13 5.76 -2.50 -8.76
N VAL A 14 6.59 -1.60 -9.30
CA VAL A 14 7.43 -0.69 -8.49
C VAL A 14 6.57 0.12 -7.51
N SER A 15 5.41 0.60 -7.95
CA SER A 15 4.53 1.39 -7.08
C SER A 15 3.89 0.56 -5.96
N VAL A 16 3.46 -0.69 -6.21
CA VAL A 16 2.92 -1.54 -5.14
C VAL A 16 4.01 -2.08 -4.21
N GLU A 17 5.20 -2.39 -4.73
CA GLU A 17 6.37 -2.76 -3.91
C GLU A 17 6.79 -1.61 -2.99
N LEU A 18 6.71 -0.36 -3.45
CA LEU A 18 6.99 0.79 -2.61
C LEU A 18 6.00 0.87 -1.43
N VAL A 19 4.71 0.64 -1.67
CA VAL A 19 3.71 0.52 -0.58
C VAL A 19 4.09 -0.63 0.34
N ALA A 20 4.37 -1.82 -0.20
CA ALA A 20 4.73 -3.00 0.59
C ALA A 20 5.93 -2.76 1.50
N LEU A 21 6.99 -2.15 0.98
CA LEU A 21 8.21 -1.85 1.72
C LEU A 21 7.97 -0.81 2.81
N LEU A 22 7.27 0.28 2.51
CA LEU A 22 6.97 1.33 3.49
C LEU A 22 6.07 0.80 4.60
N THR A 23 5.00 0.08 4.26
CA THR A 23 4.13 -0.62 5.22
C THR A 23 4.92 -1.59 6.09
N SER A 24 5.84 -2.36 5.48
CA SER A 24 6.67 -3.32 6.21
C SER A 24 7.58 -2.62 7.20
N VAL A 25 8.30 -1.57 6.79
CA VAL A 25 9.16 -0.79 7.69
C VAL A 25 8.33 -0.17 8.82
N HIS A 26 7.20 0.44 8.47
CA HIS A 26 6.29 1.09 9.40
C HIS A 26 5.80 0.13 10.51
N HIS A 27 5.29 -1.04 10.13
CA HIS A 27 4.77 -2.01 11.08
C HIS A 27 5.86 -2.85 11.76
N LEU A 28 7.03 -3.02 11.16
CA LEU A 28 8.18 -3.63 11.85
C LEU A 28 8.72 -2.72 12.97
N ASP A 29 8.62 -1.40 12.80
CA ASP A 29 8.96 -0.43 13.86
C ASP A 29 8.02 -0.58 15.08
N GLU A 30 6.72 -0.75 14.85
CA GLU A 30 5.72 -0.86 15.91
C GLU A 30 5.58 -2.28 16.48
N LEU A 31 5.45 -3.28 15.60
CA LEU A 31 5.10 -4.67 15.97
C LEU A 31 6.32 -5.60 16.02
N GLY A 32 7.50 -5.12 15.61
CA GLY A 32 8.72 -5.91 15.57
C GLY A 32 8.63 -7.13 14.64
N MET A 33 9.41 -8.16 14.94
CA MET A 33 9.57 -9.35 14.10
C MET A 33 8.28 -10.15 13.85
N VAL A 34 7.22 -9.92 14.64
CA VAL A 34 5.92 -10.56 14.43
C VAL A 34 5.32 -10.18 13.07
N PHE A 35 5.63 -8.98 12.57
CA PHE A 35 5.15 -8.50 11.26
C PHE A 35 5.99 -8.98 10.07
N LEU A 36 7.07 -9.73 10.29
CA LEU A 36 7.95 -10.18 9.20
C LEU A 36 7.22 -11.07 8.18
N VAL A 37 6.35 -11.97 8.66
CA VAL A 37 5.59 -12.86 7.77
C VAL A 37 4.60 -12.07 6.90
N PRO A 38 3.75 -11.19 7.45
CA PRO A 38 2.95 -10.25 6.64
C PRO A 38 3.77 -9.45 5.63
N ALA A 39 4.91 -8.87 6.05
CA ALA A 39 5.80 -8.11 5.17
C ALA A 39 6.26 -8.92 3.95
N LEU A 40 6.70 -10.17 4.17
CA LEU A 40 7.10 -11.07 3.09
C LEU A 40 5.93 -11.39 2.14
N ILE A 41 4.71 -11.53 2.67
CA ILE A 41 3.52 -11.76 1.85
C ILE A 41 3.24 -10.54 0.96
N PHE A 42 3.31 -9.31 1.50
CA PHE A 42 3.08 -8.08 0.75
C PHE A 42 4.05 -7.86 -0.39
N ILE A 43 5.32 -8.29 -0.22
CA ILE A 43 6.35 -8.19 -1.25
C ILE A 43 6.23 -9.32 -2.28
N ILE A 44 6.04 -10.57 -1.83
CA ILE A 44 6.15 -11.73 -2.73
C ILE A 44 4.89 -11.92 -3.59
N VAL A 45 3.70 -11.73 -3.03
CA VAL A 45 2.43 -11.97 -3.75
C VAL A 45 2.29 -11.15 -5.04
N PRO A 46 2.47 -9.82 -5.05
CA PRO A 46 2.32 -9.03 -6.28
C PRO A 46 3.34 -9.42 -7.34
N LEU A 47 4.60 -9.70 -6.95
CA LEU A 47 5.64 -10.23 -7.84
C LEU A 47 5.19 -11.54 -8.51
N VAL A 48 4.73 -12.51 -7.71
CA VAL A 48 4.30 -13.82 -8.21
C VAL A 48 3.09 -13.68 -9.15
N LEU A 49 2.12 -12.85 -8.80
CA LEU A 49 0.92 -12.64 -9.60
C LEU A 49 1.23 -12.01 -10.95
N ILE A 50 2.02 -10.92 -10.99
CA ILE A 50 2.45 -10.29 -12.25
C ILE A 50 3.31 -11.25 -13.07
N TRP A 51 4.25 -11.96 -12.46
CA TRP A 51 5.12 -12.90 -13.15
C TRP A 51 4.32 -14.06 -13.79
N ARG A 52 3.35 -14.63 -13.06
CA ARG A 52 2.44 -15.64 -13.59
C ARG A 52 1.59 -15.08 -14.71
N PHE A 53 1.04 -13.87 -14.54
CA PHE A 53 0.22 -13.21 -15.56
C PHE A 53 1.02 -12.95 -16.85
N ALA A 54 2.28 -12.53 -16.74
CA ALA A 54 3.16 -12.29 -17.89
C ALA A 54 3.46 -13.57 -18.70
N ARG A 55 3.46 -14.75 -18.04
CA ARG A 55 3.68 -16.05 -18.69
C ARG A 55 2.40 -16.64 -19.27
N LYS A 56 1.30 -16.60 -18.51
CA LYS A 56 0.00 -17.16 -18.89
C LYS A 56 -1.10 -16.16 -18.49
N PRO A 57 -1.42 -15.18 -19.34
CA PRO A 57 -2.43 -14.17 -19.04
C PRO A 57 -3.79 -14.82 -18.80
N SER A 58 -4.36 -14.59 -17.62
CA SER A 58 -5.71 -15.05 -17.25
C SER A 58 -6.45 -13.96 -16.50
N LYS A 59 -7.78 -13.93 -16.64
CA LYS A 59 -8.64 -13.00 -15.90
C LYS A 59 -8.53 -13.20 -14.40
N LEU A 60 -8.43 -14.46 -13.96
CA LEU A 60 -8.27 -14.79 -12.54
C LEU A 60 -7.01 -14.13 -11.97
N LEU A 61 -5.85 -14.31 -12.60
CA LEU A 61 -4.60 -13.69 -12.11
C LEU A 61 -4.66 -12.16 -12.10
N LEU A 62 -5.25 -11.56 -13.13
CA LEU A 62 -5.38 -10.10 -13.20
C LEU A 62 -6.28 -9.56 -12.09
N TRP A 63 -7.41 -10.23 -11.81
CA TRP A 63 -8.33 -9.83 -10.75
C TRP A 63 -7.76 -10.12 -9.36
N SER A 64 -7.11 -11.26 -9.15
CA SER A 64 -6.40 -11.55 -7.89
C SER A 64 -5.36 -10.48 -7.60
N TYR A 65 -4.59 -10.07 -8.61
CA TYR A 65 -3.65 -8.96 -8.48
C TYR A 65 -4.36 -7.65 -8.12
N GLY A 66 -5.40 -7.28 -8.88
CA GLY A 66 -6.15 -6.05 -8.62
C GLY A 66 -6.80 -6.00 -7.24
N ILE A 67 -7.37 -7.10 -6.76
CA ILE A 67 -7.95 -7.23 -5.42
C ILE A 67 -6.85 -7.07 -4.37
N PHE A 68 -5.70 -7.72 -4.55
CA PHE A 68 -4.58 -7.61 -3.63
C PHE A 68 -4.08 -6.16 -3.52
N VAL A 69 -3.87 -5.48 -4.66
CA VAL A 69 -3.49 -4.06 -4.65
C VAL A 69 -4.57 -3.19 -4.01
N ALA A 70 -5.85 -3.45 -4.27
CA ALA A 70 -6.94 -2.70 -3.67
C ALA A 70 -6.95 -2.86 -2.14
N LEU A 71 -6.75 -4.08 -1.63
CA LEU A 71 -6.65 -4.32 -0.19
C LEU A 71 -5.46 -3.58 0.43
N MET A 72 -4.30 -3.58 -0.23
CA MET A 72 -3.15 -2.82 0.25
C MET A 72 -3.39 -1.30 0.25
N VAL A 73 -3.99 -0.77 -0.81
CA VAL A 73 -4.31 0.66 -0.89
C VAL A 73 -5.34 1.06 0.15
N ILE A 74 -6.40 0.27 0.33
CA ILE A 74 -7.46 0.59 1.30
C ILE A 74 -6.94 0.44 2.73
N GLY A 75 -6.30 -0.69 3.04
CA GLY A 75 -5.80 -0.97 4.38
C GLY A 75 -4.62 -0.08 4.76
N PHE A 76 -3.55 -0.08 3.98
CA PHE A 76 -2.32 0.60 4.36
C PHE A 76 -2.21 2.02 3.80
N GLY A 77 -2.80 2.28 2.64
CA GLY A 77 -2.79 3.62 2.05
C GLY A 77 -3.80 4.56 2.71
N LEU A 78 -5.07 4.14 2.77
CA LEU A 78 -6.17 4.99 3.21
C LEU A 78 -6.43 4.89 4.71
N GLN A 79 -6.64 3.68 5.25
CA GLN A 79 -6.92 3.52 6.67
C GLN A 79 -5.69 3.89 7.50
N ASP A 80 -4.54 3.29 7.18
CA ASP A 80 -3.34 3.51 7.95
C ASP A 80 -2.65 4.84 7.58
N GLY A 81 -2.04 4.95 6.40
CA GLY A 81 -1.27 6.13 6.02
C GLY A 81 -2.07 7.45 6.04
N LEU A 82 -3.28 7.48 5.47
CA LEU A 82 -4.08 8.71 5.40
C LEU A 82 -4.80 9.02 6.71
N LEU A 83 -5.64 8.12 7.25
CA LEU A 83 -6.42 8.45 8.44
C LEU A 83 -5.54 8.46 9.69
N ASN A 84 -4.77 7.39 9.94
CA ASN A 84 -4.06 7.21 11.21
C ASN A 84 -2.80 8.08 11.35
N HIS A 85 -2.14 8.42 10.24
CA HIS A 85 -0.89 9.20 10.28
C HIS A 85 -1.08 10.59 9.69
N THR A 86 -1.60 10.71 8.47
CA THR A 86 -1.67 12.03 7.80
C THR A 86 -2.70 12.96 8.44
N ILE A 87 -3.96 12.53 8.53
CA ILE A 87 -5.04 13.36 9.07
C ILE A 87 -4.90 13.49 10.58
N ASN A 88 -4.55 12.41 11.27
CA ASN A 88 -4.27 12.44 12.69
C ASN A 88 -3.19 13.47 13.05
N ASP A 89 -2.04 13.46 12.37
CA ASP A 89 -0.97 14.44 12.59
C ASP A 89 -1.46 15.88 12.35
N ILE A 90 -2.19 16.11 11.25
CA ILE A 90 -2.73 17.44 10.97
C ILE A 90 -3.65 17.91 12.11
N VAL A 91 -4.57 17.04 12.56
CA VAL A 91 -5.47 17.35 13.68
C VAL A 91 -4.68 17.59 14.97
N PHE A 92 -3.65 16.77 15.25
CA PHE A 92 -2.77 16.92 16.39
C PHE A 92 -2.06 18.28 16.39
N TYR A 93 -1.48 18.68 15.26
CA TYR A 93 -0.80 19.98 15.15
C TYR A 93 -1.76 21.17 15.22
N LEU A 94 -2.96 21.06 14.63
CA LEU A 94 -3.99 22.09 14.72
C LEU A 94 -4.49 22.31 16.16
N ASN A 95 -4.39 21.28 17.01
CA ASN A 95 -4.76 21.34 18.42
C ASN A 95 -3.53 21.51 19.34
N ASN A 96 -2.56 22.31 18.91
CA ASN A 96 -1.37 22.70 19.68
C ASN A 96 -0.50 21.52 20.16
N SER A 97 -0.56 20.37 19.48
CA SER A 97 0.19 19.17 19.86
C SER A 97 -0.13 18.65 21.28
N ASP A 98 -1.36 18.88 21.76
CA ASP A 98 -1.81 18.40 23.06
C ASP A 98 -2.27 16.94 22.99
N ARG A 99 -1.44 16.04 23.54
CA ARG A 99 -1.72 14.60 23.57
C ARG A 99 -2.90 14.23 24.46
N GLY A 100 -3.12 14.97 25.55
CA GLY A 100 -4.23 14.72 26.47
C GLY A 100 -5.56 15.05 25.80
N PHE A 101 -5.64 16.23 25.20
CA PHE A 101 -6.80 16.64 24.42
C PHE A 101 -7.11 15.70 23.26
N MET A 102 -6.09 15.24 22.52
CA MET A 102 -6.27 14.25 21.45
C MET A 102 -6.84 12.94 21.97
N ALA A 103 -6.31 12.41 23.08
CA ALA A 103 -6.78 11.14 23.65
C ALA A 103 -8.24 11.22 24.11
N GLU A 104 -8.66 12.36 24.68
CA GLU A 104 -10.02 12.57 25.18
C GLU A 104 -11.03 12.88 24.06
N SER A 105 -10.66 13.78 23.14
CA SER A 105 -11.59 14.32 22.14
C SER A 105 -11.59 13.56 20.81
N TYR A 106 -10.52 12.82 20.52
CA TYR A 106 -10.31 12.09 19.27
C TYR A 106 -9.86 10.65 19.50
N SER A 107 -10.53 9.94 20.41
CA SER A 107 -10.21 8.55 20.79
C SER A 107 -10.26 7.51 19.66
N PHE A 108 -10.79 7.88 18.49
CA PHE A 108 -10.77 7.03 17.30
C PHE A 108 -9.43 7.06 16.55
N PHE A 109 -8.59 8.07 16.77
CA PHE A 109 -7.23 8.10 16.23
C PHE A 109 -6.29 7.30 17.13
N PRO A 110 -5.31 6.59 16.55
CA PRO A 110 -4.26 5.99 17.35
C PRO A 110 -3.37 7.05 18.00
N PRO A 111 -2.68 6.72 19.11
CA PRO A 111 -1.71 7.60 19.72
C PRO A 111 -0.59 7.97 18.74
N ILE A 112 -0.17 9.24 18.74
CA ILE A 112 0.95 9.72 17.91
C ILE A 112 2.25 9.05 18.35
N GLY A 113 2.89 8.38 17.39
CA GLY A 113 4.14 7.65 17.55
C GLY A 113 5.40 8.53 17.45
N SER A 114 6.50 7.90 17.07
CA SER A 114 7.76 8.60 16.79
C SER A 114 7.68 9.35 15.46
N THR A 115 8.47 10.40 15.27
CA THR A 115 8.53 11.12 13.98
C THR A 115 8.86 10.19 12.81
N PHE A 116 9.73 9.19 13.03
CA PHE A 116 10.05 8.21 12.00
C PHE A 116 8.82 7.38 11.62
N HIS A 117 8.10 6.88 12.61
CA HIS A 117 6.87 6.11 12.44
C HIS A 117 5.81 6.90 11.65
N GLU A 118 5.52 8.14 12.07
CA GLU A 118 4.55 9.01 11.40
C GLU A 118 4.94 9.32 9.94
N VAL A 119 6.22 9.64 9.69
CA VAL A 119 6.71 9.92 8.33
C VAL A 119 6.57 8.69 7.44
N THR A 120 6.85 7.49 7.93
CA THR A 120 6.66 6.26 7.14
C THR A 120 5.19 6.00 6.84
N GLY A 121 4.27 6.31 7.77
CA GLY A 121 2.82 6.26 7.52
C GLY A 121 2.38 7.24 6.43
N PHE A 122 2.81 8.50 6.52
CA PHE A 122 2.55 9.53 5.49
C PHE A 122 3.09 9.13 4.11
N LEU A 123 4.32 8.63 4.04
CA LEU A 123 4.91 8.17 2.78
C LEU A 123 4.17 6.96 2.22
N THR A 124 3.65 6.07 3.07
CA THR A 124 2.81 4.94 2.64
C THR A 124 1.55 5.42 1.93
N PHE A 125 0.89 6.46 2.44
CA PHE A 125 -0.25 7.09 1.76
C PHE A 125 0.13 7.65 0.38
N ILE A 126 1.22 8.42 0.28
CA ILE A 126 1.69 8.95 -1.01
C ILE A 126 1.97 7.80 -2.00
N ALA A 127 2.68 6.76 -1.56
CA ALA A 127 2.96 5.60 -2.38
C ALA A 127 1.66 4.91 -2.85
N ALA A 128 0.64 4.84 -1.99
CA ALA A 128 -0.65 4.27 -2.33
C ALA A 128 -1.40 5.06 -3.42
N ILE A 129 -1.24 6.39 -3.50
CA ILE A 129 -1.79 7.20 -4.61
C ILE A 129 -1.16 6.75 -5.93
N PHE A 130 0.17 6.64 -5.99
CA PHE A 130 0.88 6.18 -7.18
C PHE A 130 0.51 4.73 -7.53
N ALA A 131 0.45 3.85 -6.53
CA ALA A 131 0.04 2.46 -6.70
C ALA A 131 -1.37 2.38 -7.30
N THR A 132 -2.33 3.16 -6.79
CA THR A 132 -3.69 3.24 -7.32
C THR A 132 -3.68 3.62 -8.81
N TYR A 133 -2.96 4.69 -9.15
CA TYR A 133 -2.92 5.21 -10.52
C TYR A 133 -2.30 4.22 -11.52
N PHE A 134 -1.09 3.72 -11.24
CA PHE A 134 -0.37 2.84 -12.16
C PHE A 134 -1.04 1.48 -12.27
N ASN A 135 -1.57 0.94 -11.17
CA ASN A 135 -2.27 -0.34 -11.19
C ASN A 135 -3.62 -0.26 -11.87
N TYR A 136 -4.37 0.84 -11.70
CA TYR A 136 -5.58 1.08 -12.48
C TYR A 136 -5.28 1.07 -13.98
N LYS A 137 -4.26 1.81 -14.43
CA LYS A 137 -3.84 1.84 -15.84
C LYS A 137 -3.41 0.46 -16.35
N PHE A 138 -2.66 -0.28 -15.56
CA PHE A 138 -2.21 -1.63 -15.91
C PHE A 138 -3.39 -2.60 -16.06
N ILE A 139 -4.31 -2.61 -15.10
CA ILE A 139 -5.48 -3.49 -15.13
C ILE A 139 -6.37 -3.13 -16.31
N ALA A 140 -6.67 -1.85 -16.51
CA ALA A 140 -7.51 -1.39 -17.61
C ALA A 140 -6.96 -1.79 -18.98
N SER A 141 -5.65 -1.61 -19.20
CA SER A 141 -4.99 -1.97 -20.45
C SER A 141 -4.83 -3.49 -20.66
N SER A 142 -4.75 -4.26 -19.56
CA SER A 142 -4.52 -5.71 -19.62
C SER A 142 -5.80 -6.54 -19.75
N ARG A 143 -6.98 -5.94 -19.56
CA ARG A 143 -8.29 -6.64 -19.67
C ARG A 143 -8.50 -7.38 -20.98
N ASN A 144 -8.09 -6.78 -22.10
CA ASN A 144 -8.26 -7.37 -23.43
C ASN A 144 -7.27 -8.51 -23.73
N ILE A 145 -6.19 -8.60 -22.94
CA ILE A 145 -5.13 -9.60 -23.10
C ILE A 145 -5.41 -10.82 -22.21
N ALA A 146 -6.09 -10.60 -21.09
CA ALA A 146 -6.49 -11.65 -20.16
C ALA A 146 -7.51 -12.59 -20.81
N LYS A 147 -7.07 -13.82 -21.10
CA LYS A 147 -7.94 -14.89 -21.58
C LYS A 147 -8.83 -15.38 -20.43
N GLN A 148 -9.98 -15.95 -20.78
CA GLN A 148 -10.85 -16.65 -19.83
C GLN A 148 -10.07 -17.76 -19.14
#